data_AF-A0A963Q9K1-F1
#
_entry.id   AF-A0A963Q9K1-F1
#
_cell.length_a   1.000
_cell.length_b   1.000
_cell.length_c   1.000
_cell.angle_alpha   90.00
_cell.angle_beta   90.00
_cell.angle_gamma   90.00
#
_symmetry.space_group_name_H-M   'P 1'
#
loop_
_entity.id
_entity.type
_entity.pdbx_description
1 polymer ?
#
loop_
_entity_poly.entity_id
_entity_poly.type
_entity_poly.pdbx_seq_one_letter_code
_entity_poly.pdbx_strand_id
1 'polypeptide(L)'
;SRHITGHAVDLVPYINGKLRWEWPPIYHIADAMRLAAQERDTPLRWGGAWDIDFLASTEPPEDLVAGYVARRRRAGQRAFIDGPHFELPRDRYP
;
A
#
# COMPACT_ATOMS: atom_id res chain seq x y z
N SER A 1 -7.29 11.72 -8.42
CA SER A 1 -7.43 10.35 -7.89
C SER A 1 -7.25 9.34 -9.02
N ARG A 2 -6.58 8.21 -8.78
CA ARG A 2 -6.46 7.08 -9.74
C ARG A 2 -7.73 6.23 -9.83
N HIS A 3 -8.63 6.35 -8.85
CA HIS A 3 -9.96 5.72 -8.84
C HIS A 3 -10.83 6.17 -10.03
N ILE A 4 -10.75 7.46 -10.41
CA ILE A 4 -11.54 8.02 -11.53
C ILE A 4 -11.27 7.29 -12.85
N THR A 5 -10.02 6.84 -13.03
CA THR A 5 -9.58 6.15 -14.24
C THR A 5 -9.63 4.62 -14.11
N GLY A 6 -10.13 4.08 -13.00
CA GLY A 6 -10.18 2.63 -12.77
C GLY A 6 -8.82 1.98 -12.48
N HIS A 7 -7.81 2.77 -12.10
CA HIS A 7 -6.44 2.29 -11.88
C HIS A 7 -6.05 2.20 -10.39
N ALA A 8 -7.01 2.36 -9.50
CA ALA A 8 -6.83 2.20 -8.06
C ALA A 8 -8.04 1.53 -7.44
N VAL A 9 -7.80 0.89 -6.31
CA VAL A 9 -8.79 0.21 -5.49
C VAL A 9 -8.45 0.43 -4.02
N ASP A 10 -9.48 0.44 -3.18
CA ASP A 10 -9.33 0.46 -1.73
C ASP A 10 -9.82 -0.87 -1.17
N LEU A 11 -8.99 -1.54 -0.37
CA LEU A 11 -9.32 -2.82 0.26
C LEU A 11 -9.40 -2.65 1.78
N VAL A 12 -10.43 -3.25 2.37
CA VAL A 12 -10.65 -3.24 3.82
C VAL A 12 -10.76 -4.68 4.34
N PRO A 13 -10.05 -5.05 5.41
CA PRO A 13 -10.19 -6.36 6.02
C PRO A 13 -11.60 -6.62 6.53
N TYR A 14 -12.13 -7.80 6.19
CA TYR A 14 -13.44 -8.27 6.63
C TYR A 14 -13.28 -9.52 7.50
N ILE A 15 -13.46 -9.35 8.81
CA ILE A 15 -13.17 -10.39 9.81
C ILE A 15 -14.43 -10.59 10.66
N ASN A 16 -14.93 -11.82 10.71
CA ASN A 16 -16.11 -12.21 11.49
C ASN A 16 -17.33 -11.32 11.23
N GLY A 17 -17.62 -11.04 9.96
CA GLY A 17 -18.79 -10.26 9.57
C GLY A 17 -18.64 -8.74 9.70
N LYS A 18 -17.43 -8.23 9.98
CA LYS A 18 -17.20 -6.80 10.23
C LYS A 18 -15.99 -6.27 9.48
N LEU A 19 -16.10 -5.03 9.00
CA LEU A 19 -14.97 -4.26 8.46
C LEU A 19 -14.02 -3.87 9.60
N ARG A 20 -12.71 -3.97 9.35
CA ARG A 20 -11.65 -3.65 10.31
C ARG A 20 -10.73 -2.60 9.71
N TRP A 21 -10.38 -1.61 10.52
CA TRP A 21 -9.62 -0.42 10.09
C TRP A 21 -8.27 -0.30 10.80
N GLU A 22 -7.96 -1.27 11.67
CA GLU A 22 -6.71 -1.35 12.37
C GLU A 22 -5.60 -1.79 11.42
N TRP A 23 -4.39 -1.27 11.64
CA TRP A 23 -3.23 -1.55 10.81
C TRP A 23 -2.82 -3.03 10.72
N PRO A 24 -2.82 -3.83 11.81
CA PRO A 24 -2.32 -5.21 11.71
C PRO A 24 -3.11 -6.07 10.69
N PRO A 25 -4.46 -6.07 10.67
CA PRO A 25 -5.22 -6.70 9.59
C PRO A 25 -4.95 -6.14 8.19
N ILE A 26 -4.69 -4.84 8.07
CA ILE A 26 -4.37 -4.20 6.78
C ILE A 26 -3.05 -4.72 6.22
N TYR A 27 -2.03 -4.93 7.07
CA TYR A 27 -0.74 -5.46 6.64
C TYR A 27 -0.86 -6.83 5.97
N HIS A 28 -1.74 -7.70 6.45
CA HIS A 28 -2.00 -8.99 5.79
C HIS A 28 -2.57 -8.84 4.37
N ILE A 29 -3.43 -7.85 4.12
CA ILE A 29 -3.93 -7.55 2.77
C ILE A 29 -2.81 -6.98 1.91
N ALA A 30 -1.99 -6.07 2.45
CA ALA A 30 -0.88 -5.47 1.72
C ALA A 30 0.11 -6.54 1.24
N ASP A 31 0.47 -7.50 2.10
CA ASP A 31 1.31 -8.65 1.72
C ASP A 31 0.66 -9.51 0.64
N ALA A 32 -0.63 -9.86 0.79
CA ALA A 32 -1.35 -10.63 -0.21
C ALA A 32 -1.40 -9.92 -1.57
N MET A 33 -1.63 -8.61 -1.57
CA MET A 33 -1.62 -7.77 -2.79
C MET A 33 -0.23 -7.73 -3.43
N ARG A 34 0.84 -7.58 -2.62
CA ARG A 34 2.23 -7.62 -3.09
C ARG A 34 2.56 -8.94 -3.77
N LEU A 35 2.25 -10.05 -3.11
CA LEU A 35 2.49 -11.40 -3.64
C LEU A 35 1.73 -11.64 -4.94
N ALA A 36 0.43 -11.33 -4.98
CA ALA A 36 -0.38 -11.49 -6.18
C ALA A 36 0.11 -10.63 -7.36
N ALA A 37 0.55 -9.40 -7.07
CA ALA A 37 1.11 -8.51 -8.08
C ALA A 37 2.45 -9.03 -8.63
N GLN A 38 3.32 -9.59 -7.78
CA GLN A 38 4.55 -10.26 -8.20
C GLN A 38 4.26 -11.50 -9.08
N GLU A 39 3.32 -12.36 -8.67
CA GLU A 39 2.92 -13.55 -9.44
C GLU A 39 2.35 -13.22 -10.83
N ARG A 40 1.79 -12.03 -10.99
CA ARG A 40 1.15 -11.58 -12.24
C ARG A 40 1.96 -10.53 -12.99
N ASP A 41 3.21 -10.31 -12.60
CA ASP A 41 4.09 -9.30 -13.17
C ASP A 41 3.37 -7.93 -13.35
N THR A 42 2.55 -7.58 -12.36
CA THR A 42 1.71 -6.39 -12.40
C THR A 42 2.27 -5.35 -11.46
N PRO A 43 2.66 -4.15 -11.94
CA PRO A 43 3.26 -3.16 -11.07
C PRO A 43 2.22 -2.57 -10.10
N LEU A 44 2.64 -2.29 -8.87
CA LEU A 44 1.74 -1.92 -7.79
C LEU A 44 2.39 -0.90 -6.86
N ARG A 45 1.63 0.14 -6.51
CA ARG A 45 1.94 1.07 -5.42
C ARG A 45 0.94 0.86 -4.29
N TRP A 46 1.40 1.02 -3.07
CA TRP A 46 0.57 0.88 -1.88
C TRP A 46 0.62 2.14 -1.02
N GLY A 47 -0.53 2.58 -0.53
CA GLY A 47 -0.65 3.81 0.25
C GLY A 47 -0.08 3.77 1.66
N GLY A 48 0.32 2.59 2.15
CA GLY A 48 1.09 2.46 3.38
C GLY A 48 2.51 3.04 3.28
N ALA A 49 3.14 2.97 2.10
CA ALA A 49 4.52 3.40 1.89
C ALA A 49 4.72 3.97 0.47
N TRP A 50 4.37 5.25 0.30
CA TRP A 50 4.29 5.91 -1.01
C TRP A 50 5.61 6.15 -1.75
N ASP A 51 6.72 6.15 -1.00
CA ASP A 51 8.03 6.65 -1.45
C ASP A 51 9.03 5.54 -1.79
N ILE A 52 8.56 4.30 -1.87
CA ILE A 52 9.38 3.13 -2.21
C ILE A 52 8.73 2.33 -3.34
N ASP A 53 9.54 1.45 -3.94
CA ASP A 53 9.01 0.35 -4.75
C ASP A 53 8.50 -0.76 -3.81
N PHE A 54 7.19 -0.83 -3.69
CA PHE A 54 6.53 -1.80 -2.82
C PHE A 54 6.77 -3.25 -3.25
N LEU A 55 6.85 -3.51 -4.56
CA LEU A 55 7.02 -4.86 -5.10
C LEU A 55 8.47 -5.35 -5.01
N ALA A 56 9.44 -4.45 -5.07
CA ALA A 56 10.85 -4.80 -4.94
C ALA A 56 11.28 -5.09 -3.49
N SER A 57 10.52 -4.61 -2.49
CA SER A 57 10.85 -4.86 -1.08
C SER A 57 10.37 -6.24 -0.63
N THR A 58 11.21 -6.90 0.18
CA THR A 58 10.87 -8.14 0.91
C THR A 58 10.60 -7.89 2.41
N GLU A 59 10.64 -6.62 2.85
CA GLU A 59 10.39 -6.26 4.25
C GLU A 59 8.89 -6.40 4.59
N PRO A 60 8.54 -6.69 5.85
CA PRO A 60 7.16 -6.69 6.32
C PRO A 60 6.46 -5.33 6.06
N PRO A 61 5.15 -5.31 5.72
CA PRO A 61 4.43 -4.05 5.46
C PRO A 61 4.47 -3.06 6.64
N GLU A 62 4.48 -3.56 7.87
CA GLU A 62 4.63 -2.75 9.09
C GLU A 62 5.94 -1.96 9.12
N ASP A 63 7.05 -2.60 8.77
CA ASP A 63 8.37 -1.98 8.72
C ASP A 63 8.45 -0.96 7.58
N LEU A 64 7.78 -1.24 6.45
CA LEU A 64 7.69 -0.31 5.34
C LEU A 64 6.92 0.97 5.72
N VAL A 65 5.80 0.84 6.43
CA VAL A 65 5.05 1.99 6.95
C VAL A 65 5.89 2.76 7.96
N ALA A 66 6.53 2.08 8.93
CA ALA A 66 7.38 2.71 9.93
C ALA A 66 8.56 3.47 9.28
N GLY A 67 9.20 2.85 8.28
CA GLY A 67 10.27 3.44 7.49
C GLY A 67 9.82 4.69 6.74
N TYR A 68 8.65 4.64 6.09
CA TYR A 68 8.05 5.79 5.41
C TYR A 68 7.77 6.95 6.38
N VAL A 69 7.15 6.66 7.53
CA VAL A 69 6.89 7.67 8.56
C VAL A 69 8.19 8.31 9.04
N ALA A 70 9.23 7.51 9.29
CA ALA A 70 10.53 8.00 9.71
C ALA A 70 11.21 8.87 8.64
N ARG A 71 11.17 8.46 7.36
CA ARG A 71 11.71 9.25 6.23
C ARG A 71 11.00 10.59 6.10
N ARG A 72 9.66 10.61 6.17
CA ARG A 72 8.87 11.84 6.12
C ARG A 72 9.18 12.77 7.29
N ARG A 73 9.26 12.24 8.51
CA ARG A 73 9.63 13.02 9.70
C ARG A 73 11.02 13.65 9.57
N ARG A 74 12.02 12.89 9.10
CA ARG A 74 13.37 13.41 8.85
C ARG A 74 13.39 14.55 7.83
N ALA A 75 12.49 14.51 6.85
CA ALA A 75 12.29 15.58 5.88
C ALA A 75 11.47 16.77 6.41
N GLY A 76 11.12 16.81 7.71
CA GLY A 76 10.27 17.86 8.28
C GLY A 76 8.81 17.79 7.81
N GLN A 77 8.39 16.65 7.25
CA GLN A 77 7.06 16.45 6.66
C GLN A 77 6.22 15.50 7.50
N ARG A 78 4.89 15.68 7.45
CA ARG A 78 3.95 14.69 7.95
C ARG A 78 3.80 13.53 6.94
N ALA A 79 3.77 12.31 7.44
CA ALA A 79 3.45 11.14 6.63
C ALA A 79 1.95 11.09 6.33
N PHE A 80 1.62 10.85 5.07
CA PHE A 80 0.26 10.53 4.63
C PHE A 80 0.19 9.01 4.46
N ILE A 81 -0.31 8.33 5.48
CA ILE A 81 -0.46 6.87 5.50
C ILE A 81 -1.88 6.50 5.12
N ASP A 82 -2.03 5.60 4.16
CA ASP A 82 -3.31 5.22 3.57
C ASP A 82 -3.34 3.71 3.28
N GLY A 83 -3.61 2.94 4.33
CA GLY A 83 -3.51 1.49 4.30
C GLY A 83 -4.42 0.79 3.27
N PRO A 84 -5.67 1.22 3.09
CA PRO A 84 -6.58 0.61 2.12
C PRO A 84 -6.17 0.79 0.65
N HIS A 85 -5.48 1.89 0.29
CA HIS A 85 -5.31 2.30 -1.10
C HIS A 85 -4.19 1.54 -1.82
N PHE A 86 -4.51 1.02 -3.01
CA PHE A 86 -3.56 0.43 -3.96
C PHE A 86 -3.76 1.03 -5.35
N GLU A 87 -2.68 1.28 -6.08
CA GLU A 87 -2.78 1.82 -7.43
C GLU A 87 -1.72 1.31 -8.40
N LEU A 88 -2.09 1.25 -9.67
CA LEU A 88 -1.14 1.06 -10.76
C LEU A 88 -0.34 2.35 -10.99
N PRO A 89 1.00 2.28 -11.14
CA PRO A 89 1.83 3.45 -11.41
C PRO A 89 1.41 4.20 -12.68
N ARG A 90 1.38 5.54 -12.62
CA ARG A 90 0.95 6.38 -13.75
C ARG A 90 1.92 6.34 -14.93
N ASP A 91 3.21 6.17 -14.67
CA ASP A 91 4.25 6.06 -15.70
C ASP A 91 4.11 4.78 -16.55
N ARG A 92 3.52 3.71 -15.99
CA ARG A 92 3.23 2.46 -16.71
C ARG A 92 1.78 2.35 -17.20
N TYR A 93 0.84 2.97 -16.49
CA TYR A 93 -0.59 2.98 -16.80
C TYR A 93 -1.12 4.43 -16.80
N PRO A 94 -0.91 5.19 -17.89
CA PRO A 94 -1.17 6.64 -17.93
C PRO A 94 -2.60 7.06 -17.58
#